data_AF-A0A9D5EW98-F1
#
_entry.id   AF-A0A9D5EW98-F1
#
_cell.length_a   1.000
_cell.length_b   1.000
_cell.length_c   1.000
_cell.angle_alpha   90.00
_cell.angle_beta   90.00
_cell.angle_gamma   90.00
#
_symmetry.space_group_name_H-M   'P 1'
#
loop_
_entity.id
_entity.type
_entity.pdbx_description
1 polymer ?
#
loop_
_entity_poly.entity_id
_entity_poly.type
_entity_poly.pdbx_seq_one_letter_code
_entity_poly.pdbx_strand_id
1 'polypeptide(L)'
;MFHSLKNLTERIRGTKTAPIRNDARRARLRFEQLEDRTCPTSVSLVKDIVPGSGAGNPRNFTNVNGTLFFSAFDGTNGYELWKSDGTAAGTVLVKDINSGASSSYPTNLTNVNGTLFFSADDGTNGIELWRSDGTAAGTVLVTDINTSGSAD
;
A
#
# COMPACT_ATOMS: atom_id res chain seq x y z
N MET A 1 -8.17 -76.89 -34.40
CA MET A 1 -6.95 -76.20 -33.93
C MET A 1 -7.37 -75.46 -32.67
N PHE A 2 -6.97 -75.77 -31.42
CA PHE A 2 -5.66 -76.22 -30.90
C PHE A 2 -4.55 -75.27 -31.37
N HIS A 3 -3.78 -74.58 -30.51
CA HIS A 3 -3.09 -75.00 -29.27
C HIS A 3 -3.35 -73.95 -28.15
N SER A 4 -3.41 -74.18 -26.83
CA SER A 4 -2.80 -75.12 -25.86
C SER A 4 -1.79 -74.43 -24.91
N LEU A 5 -2.31 -73.93 -23.77
CA LEU A 5 -1.70 -73.90 -22.42
C LEU A 5 -0.32 -73.25 -22.14
N LYS A 6 -0.25 -72.48 -21.05
CA LYS A 6 0.75 -72.69 -19.97
C LYS A 6 0.31 -72.14 -18.59
N ASN A 7 0.70 -72.91 -17.57
CA ASN A 7 0.46 -72.82 -16.11
C ASN A 7 1.46 -71.85 -15.42
N LEU A 8 1.50 -71.57 -14.09
CA LEU A 8 0.56 -71.58 -12.93
C LEU A 8 1.37 -71.18 -11.66
N THR A 9 0.87 -70.28 -10.82
CA THR A 9 1.28 -70.08 -9.40
C THR A 9 0.08 -69.38 -8.69
N GLU A 10 -0.57 -69.87 -7.62
CA GLU A 10 -0.12 -70.14 -6.24
C GLU A 10 0.56 -68.90 -5.59
N ARG A 11 0.24 -68.42 -4.36
CA ARG A 11 -0.60 -68.86 -3.21
C ARG A 11 -0.86 -67.61 -2.28
N ILE A 12 -1.62 -67.55 -1.17
CA ILE A 12 -2.29 -68.55 -0.29
C ILE A 12 -3.70 -68.13 0.27
N ARG A 13 -3.81 -67.48 1.45
CA ARG A 13 -5.03 -67.21 2.29
C ARG A 13 -4.74 -66.10 3.35
N GLY A 14 -5.74 -65.44 3.97
CA GLY A 14 -5.59 -64.91 5.36
C GLY A 14 -6.23 -63.58 5.84
N THR A 15 -7.57 -63.49 5.89
CA THR A 15 -8.42 -62.64 6.79
C THR A 15 -7.83 -61.53 7.73
N LYS A 16 -8.32 -60.28 7.62
CA LYS A 16 -8.72 -59.42 8.77
C LYS A 16 -9.68 -58.29 8.35
N THR A 17 -10.46 -57.71 9.28
CA THR A 17 -11.60 -56.79 9.03
C THR A 17 -11.38 -55.36 9.53
N ALA A 18 -11.76 -54.35 8.72
CA ALA A 18 -12.23 -52.98 9.08
C ALA A 18 -12.26 -52.06 7.83
N PRO A 19 -12.97 -50.91 7.83
CA PRO A 19 -14.35 -50.68 8.30
C PRO A 19 -15.21 -49.96 7.22
N ILE A 20 -16.52 -49.84 7.45
CA ILE A 20 -17.42 -49.00 6.61
C ILE A 20 -17.18 -47.52 6.90
N ARG A 21 -17.01 -46.67 5.88
CA ARG A 21 -17.29 -45.22 5.93
C ARG A 21 -17.95 -44.75 4.64
N ASN A 22 -18.92 -43.84 4.76
CA ASN A 22 -19.81 -43.39 3.68
C ASN A 22 -19.07 -42.67 2.55
N ASP A 23 -19.13 -43.21 1.35
CA ASP A 23 -18.70 -42.51 0.13
C ASP A 23 -19.82 -41.58 -0.40
N ALA A 24 -20.22 -40.64 0.46
CA ALA A 24 -21.25 -39.66 0.16
C ALA A 24 -20.64 -38.50 -0.63
N ARG A 25 -20.77 -38.53 -1.96
CA ARG A 25 -20.37 -37.46 -2.89
C ARG A 25 -20.82 -36.07 -2.40
N ARG A 26 -19.92 -35.34 -1.74
CA ARG A 26 -20.07 -33.89 -1.50
C ARG A 26 -19.13 -33.14 -2.42
N ALA A 27 -19.70 -32.46 -3.42
CA ALA A 27 -18.98 -31.54 -4.29
C ALA A 27 -18.55 -30.30 -3.48
N ARG A 28 -17.43 -30.42 -2.74
CA ARG A 28 -16.80 -29.28 -2.07
C ARG A 28 -16.02 -28.50 -3.13
N LEU A 29 -16.65 -27.46 -3.67
CA LEU A 29 -15.98 -26.41 -4.43
C LEU A 29 -14.71 -25.96 -3.68
N ARG A 30 -13.58 -25.77 -4.38
CA ARG A 30 -12.34 -25.27 -3.76
C ARG A 30 -12.56 -23.85 -3.24
N PHE A 31 -12.85 -23.75 -1.94
CA PHE A 31 -12.95 -22.50 -1.20
C PHE A 31 -11.58 -22.04 -0.66
N GLU A 32 -10.54 -22.28 -1.44
CA GLU A 32 -9.14 -22.35 -1.01
C GLU A 32 -8.31 -21.18 -1.57
N GLN A 33 -8.98 -20.07 -1.89
CA GLN A 33 -8.39 -18.84 -2.44
C GLN A 33 -9.06 -17.57 -1.90
N LEU A 34 -9.67 -17.66 -0.71
CA LEU A 34 -10.20 -16.55 0.08
C LEU A 34 -9.43 -16.36 1.42
N GLU A 35 -8.33 -17.09 1.59
CA GLU A 35 -7.50 -17.12 2.80
C GLU A 35 -6.35 -16.09 2.80
N ASP A 36 -6.57 -14.92 2.18
CA ASP A 36 -5.81 -13.72 2.55
C ASP A 36 -6.73 -12.50 2.71
N ARG A 37 -7.50 -12.57 3.79
CA ARG A 37 -8.10 -11.40 4.44
C ARG A 37 -7.72 -11.42 5.90
N THR A 38 -6.40 -11.32 6.12
CA THR A 38 -5.78 -11.10 7.42
C THR A 38 -6.22 -9.74 7.99
N CYS A 39 -7.42 -9.70 8.59
CA CYS A 39 -7.88 -8.54 9.34
C CYS A 39 -6.89 -8.31 10.51
N PRO A 40 -6.17 -7.18 10.57
CA PRO A 40 -5.11 -6.99 11.55
C PRO A 40 -5.69 -6.95 12.97
N THR A 41 -5.43 -8.02 13.73
CA THR A 41 -5.93 -8.18 15.11
C THR A 41 -5.20 -7.31 16.14
N SER A 42 -4.16 -6.60 15.72
CA SER A 42 -3.45 -5.59 16.50
C SER A 42 -3.26 -4.32 15.67
N VAL A 43 -3.57 -3.17 16.27
CA VAL A 43 -3.22 -1.85 15.74
C VAL A 43 -1.93 -1.39 16.43
N SER A 44 -0.99 -0.86 15.65
CA SER A 44 0.28 -0.30 16.14
C SER A 44 0.46 1.13 15.63
N LEU A 45 1.20 1.95 16.37
CA LEU A 45 1.67 3.23 15.86
C LEU A 45 2.62 2.99 14.67
N VAL A 46 2.27 3.48 13.50
CA VAL A 46 3.14 3.39 12.31
C VAL A 46 4.37 4.28 12.49
N LYS A 47 4.17 5.54 12.89
CA LYS A 47 5.23 6.54 13.04
C LYS A 47 4.78 7.62 14.01
N ASP A 48 5.62 7.97 14.97
CA ASP A 48 5.57 9.31 15.56
C ASP A 48 6.36 10.26 14.64
N ILE A 49 5.71 11.33 14.19
CA ILE A 49 6.29 12.32 13.29
C ILE A 49 6.89 13.49 14.10
N VAL A 50 6.38 13.78 15.31
CA VAL A 50 6.86 14.87 16.17
C VAL A 50 7.06 14.36 17.62
N PRO A 51 8.17 13.65 17.90
CA PRO A 51 8.40 13.00 19.18
C PRO A 51 8.23 13.91 20.40
N GLY A 52 7.43 13.45 21.37
CA GLY A 52 7.20 14.14 22.64
C GLY A 52 5.77 14.65 22.77
N SER A 53 5.61 15.96 23.03
CA SER A 53 4.28 16.61 23.16
C SER A 53 3.89 17.44 21.93
N GLY A 54 4.56 17.25 20.80
CA GLY A 54 4.18 17.85 19.53
C GLY A 54 3.04 17.09 18.86
N ALA A 55 2.54 17.61 17.75
CA ALA A 55 1.49 16.98 16.97
C ALA A 55 1.77 17.12 15.48
N GLY A 56 1.97 15.99 14.78
CA GLY A 56 2.26 16.01 13.34
C GLY A 56 1.04 16.26 12.45
N ASN A 57 -0.17 16.20 13.02
CA ASN A 57 -1.44 16.59 12.38
C ASN A 57 -1.62 16.13 10.90
N PRO A 58 -1.41 14.84 10.59
CA PRO A 58 -1.45 14.34 9.22
C PRO A 58 -2.87 14.46 8.63
N ARG A 59 -2.96 14.96 7.40
CA ARG A 59 -4.23 15.31 6.71
C ARG A 59 -4.12 15.10 5.20
N ASN A 60 -5.23 15.27 4.47
CA ASN A 60 -5.28 15.25 3.00
C ASN A 60 -4.79 13.91 2.40
N PHE A 61 -5.17 12.79 3.02
CA PHE A 61 -4.72 11.45 2.67
C PHE A 61 -5.16 11.01 1.26
N THR A 62 -4.27 10.37 0.49
CA THR A 62 -4.55 9.81 -0.83
C THR A 62 -3.68 8.58 -1.09
N ASN A 63 -4.25 7.50 -1.62
CA ASN A 63 -3.47 6.32 -2.02
C ASN A 63 -3.05 6.39 -3.49
N VAL A 64 -1.76 6.18 -3.74
CA VAL A 64 -1.16 6.03 -5.07
C VAL A 64 -0.44 4.68 -5.12
N ASN A 65 -1.04 3.72 -5.82
CA ASN A 65 -0.49 2.39 -6.07
C ASN A 65 0.04 1.68 -4.80
N GLY A 66 -0.72 1.76 -3.70
CA GLY A 66 -0.36 1.17 -2.40
C GLY A 66 0.37 2.13 -1.46
N THR A 67 1.06 3.15 -1.96
CA THR A 67 1.68 4.20 -1.12
C THR A 67 0.64 5.22 -0.67
N LEU A 68 0.59 5.52 0.62
CA LEU A 68 -0.28 6.55 1.19
C LEU A 68 0.46 7.90 1.25
N PHE A 69 -0.02 8.89 0.50
CA PHE A 69 0.46 10.27 0.53
C PHE A 69 -0.45 11.14 1.41
N PHE A 70 0.13 12.15 2.07
CA PHE A 70 -0.58 13.06 2.97
C PHE A 70 0.24 14.34 3.22
N SER A 71 -0.37 15.39 3.76
CA SER A 71 0.33 16.54 4.34
C SER A 71 0.52 16.33 5.84
N ALA A 72 1.72 16.57 6.38
CA ALA A 72 2.01 16.48 7.81
C ALA A 72 3.08 17.48 8.24
N PHE A 73 3.06 17.83 9.53
CA PHE A 73 4.02 18.67 10.22
C PHE A 73 5.04 17.81 10.99
N ASP A 74 6.31 18.22 11.00
CA ASP A 74 7.39 17.51 11.71
C ASP A 74 8.16 18.35 12.75
N GLY A 75 7.77 19.62 12.93
CA GLY A 75 8.46 20.57 13.82
C GLY A 75 9.74 21.20 13.26
N THR A 76 10.17 20.83 12.04
CA THR A 76 11.43 21.27 11.42
C THR A 76 11.21 21.92 10.05
N ASN A 77 10.41 21.28 9.20
CA ASN A 77 10.13 21.65 7.81
C ASN A 77 8.68 22.13 7.60
N GLY A 78 7.90 22.27 8.68
CA GLY A 78 6.51 22.66 8.61
C GLY A 78 5.59 21.63 7.94
N TYR A 79 4.48 22.08 7.34
CA TYR A 79 3.49 21.21 6.70
C TYR A 79 3.82 20.90 5.25
N GLU A 80 4.50 19.77 5.03
CA GLU A 80 5.03 19.35 3.73
C GLU A 80 4.36 18.07 3.21
N LEU A 81 4.81 17.59 2.03
CA LEU A 81 4.33 16.35 1.43
C LEU A 81 5.05 15.14 2.05
N TRP A 82 4.27 14.26 2.69
CA TRP A 82 4.73 13.02 3.29
C TRP A 82 4.15 11.80 2.57
N LYS A 83 4.83 10.66 2.70
CA LYS A 83 4.35 9.36 2.24
C LYS A 83 4.52 8.28 3.32
N SER A 84 3.81 7.17 3.17
CA SER A 84 3.94 5.95 3.97
C SER A 84 3.63 4.71 3.15
N ASP A 85 4.35 3.62 3.42
CA ASP A 85 4.06 2.25 2.98
C ASP A 85 3.31 1.43 4.05
N GLY A 86 2.91 2.06 5.16
CA GLY A 86 2.37 1.41 6.36
C GLY A 86 3.42 1.06 7.42
N THR A 87 4.71 1.37 7.21
CA THR A 87 5.81 1.09 8.15
C THR A 87 6.46 2.37 8.71
N ALA A 88 7.14 2.24 9.86
CA ALA A 88 7.91 3.33 10.47
C ALA A 88 9.09 3.83 9.62
N ALA A 89 9.60 2.97 8.73
CA ALA A 89 10.77 3.23 7.88
C ALA A 89 10.37 3.86 6.54
N GLY A 90 9.27 3.41 5.93
CA GLY A 90 8.71 4.02 4.71
C GLY A 90 7.83 5.25 4.97
N THR A 91 7.51 5.57 6.24
CA THR A 91 6.85 6.84 6.60
C THR A 91 7.87 7.97 6.67
N VAL A 92 7.95 8.77 5.60
CA VAL A 92 8.99 9.78 5.36
C VAL A 92 8.45 11.02 4.65
N LEU A 93 9.13 12.15 4.86
CA LEU A 93 9.04 13.34 4.03
C LEU A 93 9.38 12.97 2.57
N VAL A 94 8.56 13.40 1.62
CA VAL A 94 8.81 13.22 0.18
C VAL A 94 9.73 14.33 -0.33
N LYS A 95 9.44 15.57 0.05
CA LYS A 95 10.21 16.77 -0.28
C LYS A 95 9.83 17.89 0.69
N ASP A 96 10.82 18.64 1.14
CA ASP A 96 10.64 20.00 1.67
C ASP A 96 10.45 20.95 0.47
N ILE A 97 9.23 21.45 0.26
CA ILE A 97 8.84 22.29 -0.88
C ILE A 97 9.03 23.77 -0.54
N ASN A 98 8.66 24.20 0.66
CA ASN A 98 8.82 25.58 1.14
C ASN A 98 9.97 25.67 2.16
N SER A 99 11.19 25.70 1.64
CA SER A 99 12.41 25.28 2.36
C SER A 99 12.59 25.85 3.77
N GLY A 100 12.78 24.96 4.74
CA GLY A 100 12.97 25.31 6.15
C GLY A 100 11.66 25.32 6.94
N ALA A 101 11.57 26.12 8.01
CA ALA A 101 10.43 26.09 8.93
C ALA A 101 9.12 26.73 8.41
N SER A 102 9.07 27.09 7.13
CA SER A 102 7.87 27.56 6.42
C SER A 102 6.91 26.38 6.17
N SER A 103 5.90 26.51 5.31
CA SER A 103 4.98 25.41 5.02
C SER A 103 4.39 25.55 3.61
N SER A 104 4.43 24.48 2.84
CA SER A 104 3.86 24.42 1.49
C SER A 104 2.36 24.07 1.46
N TYR A 105 1.81 23.63 2.59
CA TYR A 105 0.40 23.27 2.78
C TYR A 105 -0.19 22.35 1.68
N PRO A 106 0.38 21.17 1.38
CA PRO A 106 -0.13 20.31 0.31
C PRO A 106 -1.60 19.93 0.48
N THR A 107 -2.41 20.30 -0.51
CA THR A 107 -3.87 20.18 -0.55
C THR A 107 -4.34 19.59 -1.87
N ASN A 108 -5.60 19.17 -1.96
CA ASN A 108 -6.20 18.61 -3.18
C ASN A 108 -5.44 17.40 -3.77
N LEU A 109 -4.76 16.61 -2.92
CA LEU A 109 -4.02 15.42 -3.32
C LEU A 109 -4.92 14.48 -4.12
N THR A 110 -4.48 14.17 -5.35
CA THR A 110 -5.27 13.45 -6.36
C THR A 110 -4.36 12.45 -7.08
N ASN A 111 -4.74 11.18 -7.09
CA ASN A 111 -4.05 10.15 -7.89
C ASN A 111 -4.57 10.19 -9.33
N VAL A 112 -3.68 10.43 -10.29
CA VAL A 112 -3.95 10.33 -11.73
C VAL A 112 -3.00 9.28 -12.31
N ASN A 113 -3.52 8.07 -12.57
CA ASN A 113 -2.81 6.95 -13.19
C ASN A 113 -1.45 6.61 -12.55
N GLY A 114 -1.32 6.75 -11.22
CA GLY A 114 -0.10 6.45 -10.48
C GLY A 114 0.85 7.65 -10.30
N THR A 115 0.51 8.84 -10.81
CA THR A 115 1.16 10.10 -10.47
C THR A 115 0.29 10.85 -9.46
N LEU A 116 0.87 11.38 -8.39
CA LEU A 116 0.16 12.30 -7.49
C LEU A 116 0.16 13.70 -8.11
N PHE A 117 -0.99 14.36 -8.12
CA PHE A 117 -1.13 15.81 -8.37
C PHE A 117 -1.71 16.48 -7.11
N PHE A 118 -1.28 17.71 -6.81
CA PHE A 118 -1.69 18.44 -5.61
C PHE A 118 -1.42 19.95 -5.76
N SER A 119 -2.06 20.76 -4.90
CA SER A 119 -1.78 22.19 -4.76
C SER A 119 -0.79 22.44 -3.61
N ALA A 120 0.24 23.25 -3.82
CA ALA A 120 1.22 23.62 -2.78
C ALA A 120 1.97 24.92 -3.12
N ASP A 121 2.48 25.59 -2.08
CA ASP A 121 3.27 26.83 -2.16
C ASP A 121 4.75 26.58 -1.87
N ASP A 122 5.68 27.09 -2.67
CA ASP A 122 7.13 26.98 -2.42
C ASP A 122 7.77 28.26 -1.84
N GLY A 123 6.95 29.23 -1.44
CA GLY A 123 7.38 30.53 -0.94
C GLY A 123 7.95 31.47 -2.02
N THR A 124 7.93 31.05 -3.28
CA THR A 124 8.45 31.82 -4.44
C THR A 124 7.38 32.08 -5.49
N ASN A 125 6.59 31.05 -5.84
CA ASN A 125 5.59 31.08 -6.90
C ASN A 125 4.13 31.14 -6.37
N GLY A 126 3.93 31.01 -5.06
CA GLY A 126 2.59 30.91 -4.46
C GLY A 126 1.96 29.53 -4.65
N ILE A 127 0.65 29.42 -4.38
CA ILE A 127 -0.08 28.14 -4.45
C ILE A 127 -0.26 27.70 -5.91
N GLU A 128 0.54 26.71 -6.31
CA GLU A 128 0.64 26.23 -7.69
C GLU A 128 0.28 24.75 -7.85
N LEU A 129 0.20 24.26 -9.10
CA LEU A 129 -0.03 22.84 -9.40
C LEU A 129 1.27 22.03 -9.40
N TRP A 130 1.40 21.13 -8.43
CA TRP A 130 2.53 20.21 -8.29
C TRP A 130 2.17 18.78 -8.70
N ARG A 131 3.20 18.01 -9.07
CA ARG A 131 3.12 16.56 -9.20
C ARG A 131 4.21 15.85 -8.40
N SER A 132 4.00 14.57 -8.08
CA SER A 132 5.00 13.69 -7.47
C SER A 132 4.90 12.25 -7.98
N ASP A 133 6.05 11.61 -8.16
CA ASP A 133 6.21 10.15 -8.34
C ASP A 133 6.50 9.41 -7.02
N GLY A 134 6.53 10.12 -5.89
CA GLY A 134 6.94 9.60 -4.59
C GLY A 134 8.42 9.80 -4.24
N THR A 135 9.18 10.51 -5.06
CA THR A 135 10.59 10.89 -4.79
C THR A 135 10.74 12.41 -4.70
N ALA A 136 11.79 12.87 -3.99
CA ALA A 136 12.11 14.30 -3.94
C ALA A 136 12.41 14.89 -5.34
N ALA A 137 13.05 14.11 -6.21
CA ALA A 137 13.46 14.54 -7.56
C ALA A 137 12.27 14.60 -8.54
N GLY A 138 11.32 13.67 -8.45
CA GLY A 138 10.08 13.70 -9.23
C GLY A 138 8.97 14.56 -8.63
N THR A 139 9.19 15.17 -7.46
CA THR A 139 8.27 16.14 -6.84
C THR A 139 8.56 17.55 -7.35
N VAL A 140 7.81 17.95 -8.38
CA VAL A 140 8.06 19.14 -9.20
C VAL A 140 6.78 19.91 -9.50
N LEU A 141 6.92 21.23 -9.65
CA LEU A 141 5.95 22.11 -10.26
C LEU A 141 5.59 21.58 -11.67
N VAL A 142 4.31 21.52 -12.02
CA VAL A 142 3.85 21.04 -13.34
C VAL A 142 4.06 22.11 -14.40
N THR A 143 3.63 23.33 -14.08
CA THR A 143 3.93 24.60 -14.74
C THR A 143 3.59 25.70 -13.73
N ASP A 144 4.26 26.84 -13.82
CA ASP A 144 3.76 28.10 -13.25
C ASP A 144 2.48 28.49 -14.01
N ILE A 145 1.38 28.74 -13.29
CA ILE A 145 0.10 29.22 -13.83
C ILE A 145 -0.11 30.69 -13.43
N ASN A 146 0.26 31.09 -12.21
CA ASN A 146 0.13 32.45 -11.68
C ASN A 146 1.39 33.31 -11.92
N THR A 147 1.81 33.40 -13.19
CA THR A 147 3.00 34.14 -13.70
C THR A 147 3.12 35.64 -13.31
N SER A 148 2.18 36.17 -12.54
CA SER A 148 2.12 37.53 -12.02
C SER A 148 2.49 37.67 -10.53
N GLY A 149 2.55 36.58 -9.76
CA GLY A 149 2.94 36.58 -8.34
C GLY A 149 1.99 37.33 -7.39
N SER A 150 0.72 37.59 -7.79
CA SER A 150 -0.31 38.16 -6.91
C SER A 150 -1.09 37.05 -6.21
N ALA A 151 -1.06 37.05 -4.89
CA ALA A 151 -2.00 36.29 -4.07
C ALA A 151 -3.19 37.19 -3.73
N ASP A 152 -4.32 36.95 -4.40
CA ASP A 152 -5.62 37.61 -4.20
C ASP A 152 -6.53 36.76 -3.27
#